data_AF-A0A8T5LW94-F1
#
_entry.id   AF-A0A8T5LW94-F1
#
_cell.length_a   1.000
_cell.length_b   1.000
_cell.length_c   1.000
_cell.angle_alpha   90.00
_cell.angle_beta   90.00
_cell.angle_gamma   90.00
#
_symmetry.space_group_name_H-M   'P 1'
#
loop_
_entity.id
_entity.type
_entity.pdbx_description
1 polymer ?
#
loop_
_entity_poly.entity_id
_entity_poly.type
_entity_poly.pdbx_seq_one_letter_code
_entity_poly.pdbx_strand_id
1 'polypeptide(L)' 'MKKEFEVVVEQDEDGIFVASVPTLPGCHTQADSLEELKENIREAIEAYLQSQNSERFK' A
#
# COMPACT_ATOMS: atom_id res chain seq x y z
N MET A 1 2.62 1.65 -18.57
CA MET A 1 1.36 0.90 -18.38
C MET A 1 0.69 1.41 -17.12
N LYS A 2 -0.61 1.71 -17.17
CA LYS A 2 -1.38 2.05 -15.96
C LYS A 2 -1.72 0.75 -15.25
N LYS A 3 -1.42 0.64 -13.95
CA LYS A 3 -1.82 -0.49 -13.10
C LYS A 3 -2.88 0.00 -12.12
N GLU A 4 -3.87 -0.83 -11.86
CA GLU A 4 -4.94 -0.58 -10.91
C GLU A 4 -4.86 -1.64 -9.83
N PHE A 5 -5.01 -1.22 -8.57
CA PHE A 5 -4.93 -2.08 -7.41
C PHE A 5 -6.17 -1.86 -6.56
N GLU A 6 -6.77 -2.95 -6.10
CA GLU A 6 -7.79 -2.89 -5.07
C GLU A 6 -7.11 -2.66 -3.71
N VAL A 7 -7.58 -1.66 -2.98
CA VAL A 7 -7.08 -1.30 -1.65
C VAL A 7 -8.23 -1.52 -0.68
N VAL A 8 -7.99 -2.34 0.34
CA VAL A 8 -8.91 -2.50 1.48
C VAL A 8 -8.48 -1.49 2.53
N VAL A 9 -9.45 -0.70 2.99
CA VAL A 9 -9.24 0.30 4.05
C VAL A 9 -10.12 -0.06 5.24
N GLU A 10 -9.49 -0.15 6.40
CA GLU A 10 -10.13 -0.38 7.68
C GLU A 10 -9.75 0.77 8.63
N GLN A 11 -10.61 1.05 9.61
CA GLN A 11 -10.30 1.98 10.70
C GLN A 11 -10.32 1.20 12.00
N ASP A 12 -9.27 1.30 12.79
CA ASP A 12 -9.16 0.60 14.06
C ASP A 12 -9.88 1.33 15.21
N GLU A 13 -9.78 0.77 16.42
CA GLU A 13 -10.45 1.28 17.63
C GLU A 13 -9.94 2.65 18.07
N ASP A 14 -8.71 3.03 17.68
CA ASP A 14 -8.08 4.32 18.00
C ASP A 14 -8.34 5.38 16.92
N GLY A 15 -9.06 5.01 15.86
CA GLY A 15 -9.38 5.89 14.74
C GLY A 15 -8.29 5.97 13.68
N ILE A 16 -7.25 5.12 13.76
CA ILE A 16 -6.18 5.05 12.77
C ILE A 16 -6.70 4.31 11.54
N PHE A 17 -6.44 4.86 10.36
CA PHE A 17 -6.76 4.18 9.12
C PHE A 17 -5.61 3.23 8.74
N VAL A 18 -5.98 2.02 8.33
CA VAL A 18 -5.06 0.99 7.84
C VAL A 18 -5.46 0.63 6.42
N ALA A 19 -4.49 0.66 5.50
CA ALA A 19 -4.68 0.26 4.11
C ALA A 19 -3.83 -0.97 3.80
N SER A 20 -4.41 -1.92 3.07
CA SER A 20 -3.70 -3.09 2.55
C SER A 20 -4.08 -3.38 1.10
N VAL A 21 -3.16 -3.99 0.35
CA VAL A 21 -3.38 -4.40 -1.05
C VAL A 21 -3.36 -5.93 -1.11
N PRO A 22 -4.52 -6.61 -1.17
CA PRO A 22 -4.58 -8.08 -1.10
C PRO A 22 -3.75 -8.79 -2.19
N THR A 23 -3.58 -8.14 -3.35
CA THR A 23 -2.81 -8.67 -4.48
C THR A 23 -1.29 -8.47 -4.35
N LEU A 24 -0.83 -7.69 -3.37
CA LEU A 24 0.58 -7.43 -3.07
C LEU A 24 0.86 -7.83 -1.62
N PRO A 25 1.16 -9.11 -1.34
CA PRO A 25 1.36 -9.61 0.01
C PRO A 25 2.40 -8.79 0.79
N GLY A 26 2.03 -8.33 1.98
CA GLY A 26 2.88 -7.50 2.83
C GLY A 26 2.88 -6.00 2.47
N CYS A 27 2.16 -5.57 1.44
CA CYS A 27 1.95 -4.15 1.15
C CYS A 27 0.82 -3.59 2.00
N HIS A 28 1.19 -2.90 3.07
CA HIS A 28 0.27 -2.25 4.01
C HIS A 28 0.87 -0.93 4.50
N THR A 29 0.01 -0.02 4.94
CA THR A 29 0.40 1.23 5.59
C THR A 29 -0.73 1.71 6.50
N GLN A 30 -0.44 2.72 7.32
CA GLN A 30 -1.41 3.35 8.21
C GLN A 30 -1.22 4.87 8.23
N ALA A 31 -2.27 5.60 8.59
CA ALA A 31 -2.25 7.05 8.72
C ALA A 31 -3.41 7.57 9.58
N ASP A 32 -3.28 8.80 10.09
CA ASP A 32 -4.32 9.48 10.87
C ASP A 32 -5.46 10.02 9.98
N SER A 33 -5.27 10.07 8.66
CA SER A 33 -6.24 10.58 7.70
C SER A 33 -6.28 9.79 6.40
N LEU A 34 -7.45 9.77 5.74
CA LEU A 34 -7.62 9.09 4.45
C LEU A 34 -6.76 9.69 3.33
N GLU A 35 -6.48 10.99 3.35
CA GLU A 35 -5.65 11.63 2.32
C GLU A 35 -4.19 11.18 2.45
N GLU A 36 -3.64 11.21 3.67
CA GLU A 36 -2.29 10.71 3.94
C GLU A 36 -2.20 9.20 3.66
N LEU A 37 -3.19 8.41 4.07
CA LEU A 37 -3.24 6.97 3.81
C LEU A 37 -3.12 6.66 2.30
N LYS A 38 -3.78 7.47 1.49
CA LYS A 38 -3.83 7.34 0.03
C LYS A 38 -2.51 7.74 -0.63
N GLU A 39 -1.75 8.66 -0.04
CA GLU A 39 -0.38 8.96 -0.48
C GLU A 39 0.55 7.80 -0.10
N ASN A 40 0.54 7.42 1.18
CA ASN A 40 1.38 6.34 1.72
C ASN A 40 1.19 5.01 0.98
N ILE A 41 -0.05 4.61 0.66
CA ILE A 41 -0.29 3.31 0.01
C ILE A 41 0.19 3.31 -1.44
N ARG A 42 0.19 4.46 -2.13
CA ARG A 42 0.74 4.56 -3.49
C ARG A 42 2.25 4.39 -3.46
N GLU A 43 2.93 5.06 -2.53
CA GLU A 43 4.38 4.91 -2.36
C GLU A 43 4.76 3.47 -2.00
N ALA A 44 4.00 2.84 -1.10
CA ALA A 44 4.20 1.44 -0.72
C ALA A 44 4.04 0.48 -1.92
N ILE A 45 3.02 0.70 -2.77
CA ILE A 45 2.82 -0.07 -4.00
C ILE A 45 4.01 0.13 -4.96
N GLU A 46 4.46 1.36 -5.16
CA GLU A 46 5.60 1.66 -6.03
C GLU A 46 6.88 1.00 -5.52
N ALA A 47 7.17 1.11 -4.23
CA ALA A 47 8.32 0.48 -3.59
C ALA A 47 8.27 -1.05 -3.71
N TYR A 48 7.11 -1.67 -3.51
CA TYR A 48 6.92 -3.11 -3.68
C TYR A 48 7.21 -3.55 -5.13
N LEU A 49 6.68 -2.82 -6.13
CA LEU A 49 6.91 -3.15 -7.53
C LEU A 49 8.39 -2.98 -7.94
N GLN A 50 9.07 -1.98 -7.37
CA GLN A 50 10.50 -1.78 -7.57
C GLN A 50 11.32 -2.92 -6.95
N SER A 51 10.98 -3.37 -5.74
CA SER A 51 11.69 -4.46 -5.07
C SER A 51 11.57 -5.76 -5.87
N GLN A 52 10.37 -6.12 -6.33
CA GLN A 52 10.14 -7.30 -7.17
C GLN A 52 10.94 -7.27 -8.49
N ASN A 53 11.09 -6.10 -9.09
CA ASN A 53 11.94 -5.94 -10.28
C ASN A 53 13.42 -6.07 -9.94
N SER A 54 13.87 -5.56 -8.77
CA SER A 54 15.27 -5.62 -8.35
C SER A 54 15.73 -7.04 -7.98
N GLU A 55 14.85 -7.86 -7.42
CA GLU A 55 15.12 -9.26 -7.09
C GLU A 55 15.28 -10.15 -8.33
N ARG A 56 14.73 -9.74 -9.48
CA ARG A 56 14.84 -10.46 -10.75
C ARG A 56 16.24 -10.38 -11.39
N PHE A 57 17.13 -9.52 -10.87
CA PHE A 57 18.49 -9.31 -11.37
C PHE A 57 19.58 -9.70 -10.37
N LYS A 58 19.24 -10.39 -9.28
CA LYS A 58 20.19 -11.04 -8.38
C LYS A 58 20.31 -12.52 -8.72
#